data_AF-A0A1F5EIY0-F1
#
_entry.id   AF-A0A1F5EIY0-F1
#
_cell.length_a   1.000
_cell.length_b   1.000
_cell.length_c   1.000
_cell.angle_alpha   90.00
_cell.angle_beta   90.00
_cell.angle_gamma   90.00
#
_symmetry.space_group_name_H-M   'P 1'
#
loop_
_entity.id
_entity.type
_entity.pdbx_description
1 polymer ?
#
loop_
_entity_poly.entity_id
_entity_poly.type
_entity_poly.pdbx_seq_one_letter_code
_entity_poly.pdbx_strand_id
1 'polypeptide(L)'
;MQVAQAQNFVPQVKTVQLFDTKQQPTLGREIIPAVHGEYYGYSSVFTRERPLYALMKCKSNKDRPVSEIVDLGLEANAFFRFNETDQKIISIKTANNLGLLQRGKTKIDFDDIWFAPTNLTAKQFMKLQANKNEKELVNLCQKILINGRDAVELRKGLVVTMMTSSEKYGMFLVSKITPFSIQIEACHILL
;
A
#
# COMPACT_ATOMS: atom_id res chain seq x y z
N MET A 1 -55.25 28.28 52.00
CA MET A 1 -54.28 27.22 51.69
C MET A 1 -54.77 26.47 50.47
N GLN A 2 -54.21 26.77 49.31
CA GLN A 2 -54.47 26.05 48.07
C GLN A 2 -53.21 26.10 47.20
N VAL A 3 -52.94 24.96 46.58
CA VAL A 3 -51.67 24.49 46.03
C VAL A 3 -51.50 25.02 44.60
N ALA A 4 -50.38 25.67 44.29
CA ALA A 4 -50.03 26.06 42.91
C ALA A 4 -49.27 24.93 42.22
N GLN A 5 -49.82 24.47 41.10
CA GLN A 5 -49.31 23.40 40.23
C GLN A 5 -48.12 23.89 39.40
N ALA A 6 -47.10 23.03 39.30
CA ALA A 6 -45.96 23.20 38.41
C ALA A 6 -46.34 22.85 36.96
N GLN A 7 -46.11 23.78 36.03
CA GLN A 7 -46.19 23.52 34.59
C GLN A 7 -44.79 23.25 34.02
N ASN A 8 -44.65 22.09 33.39
CA ASN A 8 -43.45 21.59 32.72
C ASN A 8 -43.14 22.42 31.46
N PHE A 9 -41.97 23.04 31.43
CA PHE A 9 -41.36 23.56 30.21
C PHE A 9 -40.52 22.45 29.55
N VAL A 10 -40.94 22.01 28.37
CA VAL A 10 -40.15 21.14 27.48
C VAL A 10 -39.34 22.03 26.55
N PRO A 11 -38.00 21.97 26.53
CA PRO A 11 -37.22 22.56 25.44
C PRO A 11 -37.15 21.57 24.27
N GLN A 12 -37.68 21.99 23.11
CA GLN A 12 -37.42 21.31 21.84
C GLN A 12 -35.95 21.50 21.45
N VAL A 13 -35.16 20.44 21.56
CA VAL A 13 -33.79 20.40 21.03
C VAL A 13 -33.86 20.16 19.52
N LYS A 14 -33.43 21.17 18.76
CA LYS A 14 -33.19 21.08 17.32
C LYS A 14 -32.18 19.97 17.02
N THR A 15 -32.60 18.99 16.24
CA THR A 15 -31.74 17.97 15.64
C THR A 15 -30.72 18.64 14.73
N VAL A 16 -29.47 18.71 15.18
CA VAL A 16 -28.32 19.00 14.31
C VAL A 16 -27.87 17.65 13.73
N GLN A 17 -28.20 17.42 12.46
CA GLN A 17 -27.54 16.37 11.68
C GLN A 17 -26.08 16.79 11.45
N LEU A 18 -25.18 16.25 12.25
CA LEU A 18 -23.75 16.26 11.96
C LEU A 18 -23.43 15.03 11.11
N PHE A 19 -23.52 15.21 9.79
CA PHE A 19 -22.64 14.49 8.89
C PHE A 19 -21.23 15.05 9.11
N ASP A 20 -20.29 14.19 9.50
CA ASP A 20 -19.02 13.96 8.80
C ASP A 20 -18.01 13.36 9.78
N THR A 21 -17.92 12.03 9.79
CA THR A 21 -16.70 11.34 10.24
C THR A 21 -16.29 10.43 9.12
N LYS A 22 -15.36 10.93 8.30
CA LYS A 22 -14.44 10.14 7.48
C LYS A 22 -14.08 8.87 8.23
N GLN A 23 -14.66 7.75 7.81
CA GLN A 23 -14.22 6.44 8.21
C GLN A 23 -12.77 6.32 7.72
N GLN A 24 -11.81 6.46 8.63
CA GLN A 24 -10.51 5.86 8.41
C GLN A 24 -10.78 4.37 8.19
N PRO A 25 -10.40 3.80 7.03
CA PRO A 25 -10.60 2.38 6.80
C PRO A 25 -9.87 1.62 7.90
N THR A 26 -10.63 0.97 8.76
CA THR A 26 -10.12 0.06 9.78
C THR A 26 -9.33 -1.03 9.06
N LEU A 27 -8.03 -1.16 9.34
CA LEU A 27 -7.14 -2.17 8.74
C LEU A 27 -7.68 -3.58 9.03
N GLY A 28 -8.45 -4.14 8.08
CA GLY A 28 -9.10 -5.44 8.21
C GLY A 28 -8.09 -6.59 8.24
N ARG A 29 -8.21 -7.47 9.26
CA ARG A 29 -7.46 -8.74 9.40
C ARG A 29 -7.93 -9.82 8.42
N GLU A 30 -9.10 -9.64 7.83
CA GLU A 30 -9.75 -10.57 6.91
C GLU A 30 -8.98 -10.71 5.59
N ILE A 31 -8.86 -11.95 5.11
CA ILE A 31 -8.26 -12.24 3.80
C ILE A 31 -9.37 -12.17 2.78
N ILE A 32 -9.37 -11.13 1.94
CA ILE A 32 -10.15 -11.15 0.71
C ILE A 32 -9.31 -11.92 -0.30
N PRO A 33 -9.85 -12.94 -1.00
CA PRO A 33 -9.14 -13.57 -2.11
C PRO A 33 -8.84 -12.55 -3.21
N ALA A 34 -7.68 -12.64 -3.84
CA ALA A 34 -7.42 -11.87 -5.05
C ALA A 34 -8.25 -12.45 -6.20
N VAL A 35 -9.06 -11.62 -6.83
CA VAL A 35 -9.88 -11.98 -7.98
C VAL A 35 -9.24 -11.39 -9.24
N HIS A 36 -9.09 -12.21 -10.26
CA HIS A 36 -8.59 -11.77 -11.54
C HIS A 36 -9.53 -10.72 -12.16
N GLY A 37 -8.95 -9.64 -12.68
CA GLY A 37 -9.69 -8.49 -13.21
C GLY A 37 -10.20 -7.53 -12.14
N GLU A 38 -9.91 -7.72 -10.84
CA GLU A 38 -10.35 -6.76 -9.82
C GLU A 38 -9.30 -5.69 -9.49
N TYR A 39 -9.80 -4.48 -9.31
CA TYR A 39 -9.02 -3.33 -8.86
C TYR A 39 -9.03 -3.21 -7.33
N TYR A 40 -7.84 -3.19 -6.73
CA TYR A 40 -7.68 -3.04 -5.29
C TYR A 40 -6.90 -1.78 -4.94
N GLY A 41 -7.37 -1.04 -3.93
CA GLY A 41 -6.67 0.09 -3.31
C GLY A 41 -6.45 -0.15 -1.82
N TYR A 42 -5.32 0.31 -1.27
CA TYR A 42 -4.98 0.16 0.14
C TYR A 42 -3.93 1.18 0.60
N SER A 43 -3.75 1.26 1.92
CA SER A 43 -2.66 1.97 2.58
C SER A 43 -1.86 0.98 3.43
N SER A 44 -0.55 1.14 3.51
CA SER A 44 0.30 0.32 4.37
C SER A 44 1.50 1.13 4.88
N VAL A 45 1.96 0.77 6.08
CA VAL A 45 3.13 1.36 6.72
C VAL A 45 4.20 0.28 6.86
N PHE A 46 5.33 0.49 6.22
CA PHE A 46 6.50 -0.37 6.31
C PHE A 46 7.46 0.19 7.34
N THR A 47 8.06 -0.70 8.12
CA THR A 47 9.09 -0.38 9.12
C THR A 47 10.26 -1.33 9.00
N ARG A 48 11.33 -1.12 9.79
CA ARG A 48 12.49 -2.01 9.83
C ARG A 48 12.12 -3.43 10.27
N GLU A 49 11.12 -3.56 11.14
CA GLU A 49 10.61 -4.83 11.66
C GLU A 49 9.69 -5.52 10.65
N ARG A 50 9.04 -4.74 9.76
CA ARG A 50 8.08 -5.23 8.77
C ARG A 50 8.40 -4.67 7.36
N PRO A 51 9.60 -4.96 6.81
CA PRO A 51 10.07 -4.32 5.58
C PRO A 51 9.59 -5.03 4.31
N LEU A 52 9.08 -6.26 4.41
CA LEU A 52 8.67 -7.03 3.23
C LEU A 52 7.34 -6.52 2.70
N TYR A 53 7.25 -6.47 1.39
CA TYR A 53 6.04 -6.11 0.66
C TYR A 53 5.53 -7.31 -0.12
N ALA A 54 4.35 -7.77 0.28
CA ALA A 54 3.62 -8.82 -0.42
C ALA A 54 2.48 -8.23 -1.25
N LEU A 55 2.68 -8.07 -2.56
CA LEU A 55 1.69 -7.46 -3.45
C LEU A 55 0.40 -8.29 -3.52
N MET A 56 0.50 -9.61 -3.33
CA MET A 56 -0.53 -10.58 -3.70
C MET A 56 -1.61 -10.91 -2.66
N LYS A 57 -1.40 -10.67 -1.37
CA LYS A 57 -2.49 -10.90 -0.40
C LYS A 57 -3.44 -9.71 -0.46
N CYS A 58 -4.68 -9.85 -0.95
CA CYS A 58 -5.70 -8.79 -0.93
C CYS A 58 -6.17 -8.36 0.47
N LYS A 59 -5.37 -8.66 1.51
CA LYS A 59 -5.45 -7.99 2.81
C LYS A 59 -5.02 -6.54 2.69
N SER A 60 -5.58 -5.71 3.55
CA SER A 60 -5.12 -4.34 3.78
C SER A 60 -3.67 -4.27 4.28
N ASN A 61 -3.23 -5.26 5.06
CA ASN A 61 -1.86 -5.35 5.57
C ASN A 61 -0.96 -6.02 4.53
N LYS A 62 -0.05 -5.26 3.91
CA LYS A 62 0.89 -5.73 2.89
C LYS A 62 2.33 -5.80 3.39
N ASP A 63 2.60 -5.14 4.50
CA ASP A 63 3.84 -5.18 5.27
C ASP A 63 3.98 -6.51 6.02
N ARG A 64 5.16 -7.13 5.92
CA ARG A 64 5.47 -8.40 6.56
C ARG A 64 6.86 -8.37 7.19
N PRO A 65 7.08 -9.08 8.31
CA PRO A 65 8.40 -9.26 8.87
C PRO A 65 9.22 -10.23 8.02
N VAL A 66 10.55 -10.08 8.02
CA VAL A 66 11.46 -10.95 7.26
C VAL A 66 11.33 -12.43 7.65
N SER A 67 10.94 -12.71 8.89
CA SER A 67 10.71 -14.08 9.39
C SER A 67 9.63 -14.85 8.61
N GLU A 68 8.68 -14.15 7.97
CA GLU A 68 7.58 -14.74 7.19
C GLU A 68 7.98 -15.02 5.72
N ILE A 69 9.23 -14.76 5.30
CA ILE A 69 9.63 -14.89 3.89
C ILE A 69 9.40 -16.29 3.31
N VAL A 70 9.60 -17.34 4.11
CA VAL A 70 9.40 -18.73 3.69
C VAL A 70 7.92 -19.02 3.44
N ASP A 71 7.05 -18.51 4.31
CA ASP A 71 5.61 -18.70 4.19
C ASP A 71 5.00 -17.86 3.07
N LEU A 72 5.63 -16.74 2.72
CA LEU A 72 5.22 -15.89 1.60
C LEU A 72 5.63 -16.48 0.25
N GLY A 73 6.80 -17.13 0.17
CA GLY A 73 7.30 -17.70 -1.09
C GLY A 73 7.30 -16.67 -2.24
N LEU A 74 6.59 -16.99 -3.33
CA LEU A 74 6.44 -16.13 -4.51
C LEU A 74 5.66 -14.83 -4.25
N GLU A 75 4.92 -14.75 -3.13
CA GLU A 75 4.17 -13.56 -2.79
C GLU A 75 5.03 -12.46 -2.17
N ALA A 76 6.25 -12.76 -1.71
CA ALA A 76 7.19 -11.73 -1.31
C ALA A 76 7.78 -11.10 -2.57
N ASN A 77 7.45 -9.83 -2.84
CA ASN A 77 7.86 -9.20 -4.10
C ASN A 77 8.95 -8.15 -3.88
N ALA A 78 8.82 -7.32 -2.84
CA ALA A 78 9.75 -6.23 -2.59
C ALA A 78 10.19 -6.15 -1.14
N PHE A 79 11.24 -5.38 -0.91
CA PHE A 79 11.79 -5.08 0.41
C PHE A 79 11.99 -3.56 0.52
N PHE A 80 11.46 -2.96 1.58
CA PHE A 80 11.73 -1.58 1.93
C PHE A 80 13.01 -1.51 2.78
N ARG A 81 14.04 -0.88 2.23
CA ARG A 81 15.31 -0.65 2.91
C ARG A 81 15.28 0.71 3.62
N PHE A 82 15.65 0.69 4.88
CA PHE A 82 15.75 1.87 5.74
C PHE A 82 17.21 2.15 6.06
N ASN A 83 17.76 3.24 5.50
CA ASN A 83 19.00 3.84 5.99
C ASN A 83 18.68 5.22 6.60
N GLU A 84 19.65 5.90 7.21
CA GLU A 84 19.41 7.22 7.82
C GLU A 84 18.95 8.27 6.80
N THR A 85 19.55 8.27 5.62
CA THR A 85 19.33 9.30 4.59
C THR A 85 18.81 8.76 3.25
N ASP A 86 18.73 7.45 3.08
CA ASP A 86 18.47 6.81 1.79
C ASP A 86 17.50 5.63 1.96
N GLN A 87 16.21 5.92 1.88
CA GLN A 87 15.17 4.90 1.90
C GLN A 87 14.89 4.42 0.48
N LYS A 88 14.84 3.10 0.29
CA LYS A 88 14.65 2.48 -1.03
C LYS A 88 13.58 1.41 -0.99
N ILE A 89 12.89 1.22 -2.10
CA ILE A 89 12.25 -0.06 -2.42
C ILE A 89 13.20 -0.84 -3.32
N ILE A 90 13.39 -2.11 -3.02
CA ILE A 90 14.22 -3.02 -3.83
C ILE A 90 13.46 -4.32 -4.11
N SER A 91 13.75 -4.97 -5.23
CA SER A 91 13.18 -6.28 -5.56
C SER A 91 13.63 -7.29 -4.50
N ILE A 92 12.77 -8.27 -4.22
CA ILE A 92 13.11 -9.28 -3.21
C ILE A 92 14.33 -10.11 -3.63
N LYS A 93 14.52 -10.35 -4.93
CA LYS A 93 15.71 -11.03 -5.49
C LYS A 93 16.97 -10.23 -5.20
N THR A 94 16.95 -8.93 -5.46
CA THR A 94 18.08 -8.05 -5.16
C THR A 94 18.33 -7.99 -3.65
N ALA A 95 17.27 -7.92 -2.83
CA ALA A 95 17.40 -7.97 -1.37
C ALA A 95 18.07 -9.28 -0.90
N ASN A 96 17.68 -10.42 -1.47
CA ASN A 96 18.25 -11.73 -1.17
C ASN A 96 19.73 -11.80 -1.59
N ASN A 97 20.06 -11.34 -2.80
CA ASN A 97 21.42 -11.32 -3.32
C ASN A 97 22.35 -10.43 -2.49
N LEU A 98 21.82 -9.34 -1.92
CA LEU A 98 22.53 -8.46 -1.00
C LEU A 98 22.59 -8.97 0.45
N GLY A 99 22.00 -10.14 0.75
CA GLY A 99 22.01 -10.74 2.09
C GLY A 99 21.08 -10.05 3.11
N LEU A 100 20.11 -9.25 2.66
CA LEU A 100 19.25 -8.46 3.55
C LEU A 100 18.13 -9.28 4.22
N LEU A 101 17.87 -10.50 3.76
CA LEU A 101 16.79 -11.35 4.27
C LEU A 101 17.17 -12.22 5.48
N GLN A 102 18.35 -12.01 6.08
CA GLN A 102 18.86 -12.59 7.34
C GLN A 102 18.70 -14.11 7.58
N ARG A 103 18.34 -14.89 6.58
CA ARG A 103 18.50 -16.35 6.52
C ARG A 103 19.32 -16.64 5.28
N GLY A 104 20.41 -17.38 5.43
CA GLY A 104 21.31 -17.72 4.33
C GLY A 104 20.54 -18.14 3.09
N LYS A 105 20.98 -17.69 1.91
CA LYS A 105 20.37 -17.87 0.58
C LYS A 105 19.15 -18.81 0.62
N THR A 106 17.97 -18.24 0.85
CA THR A 106 16.74 -19.03 0.80
C THR A 106 16.67 -19.69 -0.57
N LYS A 107 16.45 -21.01 -0.65
CA LYS A 107 16.25 -21.73 -1.93
C LYS A 107 14.93 -21.38 -2.62
N ILE A 108 14.27 -20.31 -2.18
CA ILE A 108 13.03 -19.81 -2.77
C ILE A 108 13.42 -19.12 -4.05
N ASP A 109 12.88 -19.60 -5.16
CA ASP A 109 12.88 -18.85 -6.40
C ASP A 109 11.82 -17.76 -6.27
N PHE A 110 12.25 -16.51 -6.18
CA PHE A 110 11.32 -15.39 -6.07
C PHE A 110 10.83 -14.98 -7.45
N ASP A 111 9.67 -14.31 -7.53
CA ASP A 111 9.22 -13.68 -8.77
C ASP A 111 10.08 -12.45 -9.10
N ASP A 112 10.29 -12.15 -10.39
CA ASP A 112 10.87 -10.87 -10.78
C ASP A 112 9.85 -9.75 -10.55
N ILE A 113 10.34 -8.61 -10.09
CA ILE A 113 9.57 -7.38 -10.01
C ILE A 113 10.44 -6.21 -10.44
N TRP A 114 9.83 -5.34 -11.25
CA TRP A 114 10.46 -4.12 -11.72
C TRP A 114 9.70 -2.92 -11.19
N PHE A 115 10.44 -1.86 -10.88
CA PHE A 115 9.93 -0.59 -10.40
C PHE A 115 10.35 0.54 -11.33
N ALA A 116 9.53 1.58 -11.41
CA ALA A 116 9.94 2.82 -12.04
C ALA A 116 9.23 4.03 -11.39
N PRO A 117 9.96 5.13 -11.14
CA PRO A 117 9.34 6.37 -10.71
C PRO A 117 8.51 6.96 -11.84
N THR A 118 7.40 7.62 -11.50
CA THR A 118 6.54 8.33 -12.45
C THR A 118 6.62 9.83 -12.23
N ASN A 119 6.14 10.60 -13.22
CA ASN A 119 5.93 12.05 -13.11
C ASN A 119 4.53 12.42 -12.62
N LEU A 120 3.73 11.45 -12.15
CA LEU A 120 2.40 11.75 -11.61
C LEU A 120 2.52 12.49 -10.28
N THR A 121 1.71 13.53 -10.14
CA THR A 121 1.47 14.17 -8.86
C THR A 121 0.62 13.27 -7.96
N ALA A 122 0.69 13.48 -6.64
CA ALA A 122 -0.18 12.79 -5.69
C ALA A 122 -1.67 12.94 -6.06
N LYS A 123 -2.12 14.13 -6.50
CA LYS A 123 -3.50 14.36 -6.92
C LYS A 123 -3.90 13.51 -8.13
N GLN A 124 -3.02 13.38 -9.12
CA GLN A 124 -3.26 12.54 -10.30
C GLN A 124 -3.31 11.05 -9.92
N PHE A 125 -2.40 10.60 -9.05
CA PHE A 125 -2.42 9.25 -8.51
C PHE A 125 -3.74 8.95 -7.76
N MET A 126 -4.16 9.82 -6.85
CA MET A 126 -5.40 9.61 -6.09
C MET A 126 -6.63 9.60 -7.01
N LYS A 127 -6.63 10.39 -8.09
CA LYS A 127 -7.69 10.35 -9.11
C LYS A 127 -7.70 9.02 -9.85
N LEU A 128 -6.54 8.53 -10.30
CA LEU A 128 -6.40 7.22 -10.94
C LEU A 128 -6.90 6.10 -10.00
N GLN A 129 -6.49 6.15 -8.73
CA GLN A 129 -6.91 5.22 -7.69
C GLN A 129 -8.43 5.22 -7.48
N ALA A 130 -9.05 6.40 -7.38
CA ALA A 130 -10.49 6.54 -7.17
C ALA A 130 -11.31 6.08 -8.38
N ASN A 131 -10.81 6.31 -9.60
CA ASN A 131 -11.49 5.94 -10.84
C ASN A 131 -11.51 4.42 -11.08
N LYS A 132 -10.62 3.64 -10.44
CA LYS A 132 -10.48 2.19 -10.63
C LYS A 132 -10.37 1.78 -12.10
N ASN A 133 -9.71 2.61 -12.92
CA ASN A 133 -9.57 2.34 -14.35
C ASN A 133 -8.39 1.41 -14.62
N GLU A 134 -8.71 0.12 -14.77
CA GLU A 134 -7.76 -0.96 -14.95
C GLU A 134 -6.89 -0.79 -16.20
N LYS A 135 -7.51 -0.47 -17.33
CA LYS A 135 -6.80 -0.27 -18.61
C LYS A 135 -5.82 0.89 -18.52
N GLU A 136 -6.21 1.98 -17.86
CA GLU A 136 -5.34 3.13 -17.66
C GLU A 136 -4.14 2.78 -16.77
N LEU A 137 -4.37 2.03 -15.67
CA LEU A 137 -3.30 1.55 -14.81
C LEU A 137 -2.29 0.66 -15.57
N VAL A 138 -2.79 -0.33 -16.30
CA VAL A 138 -1.95 -1.28 -17.06
C VAL A 138 -1.15 -0.54 -18.12
N ASN A 139 -1.79 0.32 -18.92
CA ASN A 139 -1.11 1.10 -19.96
C ASN A 139 -0.03 2.01 -19.38
N LEU A 140 -0.28 2.65 -18.23
CA LEU A 140 0.71 3.48 -17.54
C LEU A 140 1.89 2.64 -17.07
N CYS A 141 1.64 1.52 -16.40
CA CYS A 141 2.69 0.64 -15.91
C CYS A 141 3.55 0.11 -17.06
N GLN A 142 2.94 -0.45 -18.11
CA GLN A 142 3.65 -0.98 -19.28
C GLN A 142 4.52 0.09 -19.94
N LYS A 143 3.98 1.29 -20.16
CA LYS A 143 4.73 2.39 -20.79
C LYS A 143 5.94 2.82 -19.95
N ILE A 144 5.79 2.91 -18.64
CA ILE A 144 6.83 3.44 -17.74
C ILE A 144 7.89 2.37 -17.44
N LEU A 145 7.49 1.10 -17.32
CA LEU A 145 8.36 -0.01 -16.91
C LEU A 145 9.19 -0.63 -18.04
N ILE A 146 9.14 -0.08 -19.27
CA ILE A 146 10.09 -0.41 -20.35
C ILE A 146 11.54 -0.27 -19.86
N ASN A 147 11.81 0.70 -18.96
CA ASN A 147 13.10 0.92 -18.32
C ASN A 147 13.05 0.62 -16.81
N GLY A 148 12.29 -0.41 -16.45
CA GLY A 148 12.12 -0.86 -15.07
C GLY A 148 13.46 -1.20 -14.41
N ARG A 149 13.52 -1.00 -13.09
CA ARG A 149 14.72 -1.23 -12.27
C ARG A 149 14.36 -2.10 -11.07
N ASP A 150 15.35 -2.78 -10.53
CA ASP A 150 15.19 -3.59 -9.33
C ASP A 150 15.24 -2.77 -8.04
N ALA A 151 15.50 -1.46 -8.13
CA ALA A 151 15.60 -0.57 -6.98
C ALA A 151 15.20 0.86 -7.35
N VAL A 152 14.48 1.52 -6.44
CA VAL A 152 14.10 2.93 -6.55
C VAL A 152 14.29 3.62 -5.21
N GLU A 153 14.94 4.78 -5.24
CA GLU A 153 15.04 5.70 -4.09
C GLU A 153 13.70 6.39 -3.85
N LEU A 154 13.29 6.41 -2.59
CA LEU A 154 11.98 6.86 -2.16
C LEU A 154 12.08 8.26 -1.55
N ARG A 155 11.11 9.10 -1.88
CA ARG A 155 10.89 10.39 -1.24
C ARG A 155 9.40 10.67 -1.12
N LYS A 156 9.00 11.51 -0.18
CA LYS A 156 7.61 11.91 -0.02
C LYS A 156 7.05 12.47 -1.33
N GLY A 157 5.85 12.05 -1.70
CA GLY A 157 5.17 12.48 -2.92
C GLY A 157 5.56 11.71 -4.18
N LEU A 158 6.56 10.83 -4.12
CA LEU A 158 6.94 10.00 -5.27
C LEU A 158 5.86 8.96 -5.55
N VAL A 159 5.47 8.86 -6.81
CA VAL A 159 4.62 7.78 -7.31
C VAL A 159 5.48 6.79 -8.08
N VAL A 160 5.39 5.52 -7.74
CA VAL A 160 6.19 4.42 -8.30
C VAL A 160 5.25 3.40 -8.93
N THR A 161 5.52 3.02 -10.18
CA THR A 161 4.88 1.86 -10.84
C THR A 161 5.66 0.59 -10.50
N MET A 162 4.95 -0.53 -10.49
CA MET A 162 5.52 -1.86 -10.36
C MET A 162 4.87 -2.85 -11.30
N MET A 163 5.66 -3.81 -11.77
CA MET A 163 5.19 -4.96 -12.54
C MET A 163 5.95 -6.21 -12.12
N THR A 164 5.25 -7.33 -11.96
CA THR A 164 5.89 -8.64 -11.75
C THR A 164 6.03 -9.41 -13.06
N SER A 165 6.85 -10.47 -13.11
CA SER A 165 6.97 -11.31 -14.32
C SER A 165 5.66 -12.00 -14.70
N SER A 166 4.81 -12.28 -13.71
CA SER A 166 3.46 -12.80 -13.92
C SER A 166 2.44 -11.71 -14.31
N GLU A 167 2.87 -10.64 -14.97
CA GLU A 167 2.04 -9.54 -15.48
C GLU A 167 1.06 -8.92 -14.46
N LYS A 168 1.49 -8.78 -13.21
CA LYS A 168 0.73 -8.03 -12.20
C LYS A 168 1.14 -6.59 -12.25
N TYR A 169 0.17 -5.68 -12.23
CA TYR A 169 0.44 -4.25 -12.37
C TYR A 169 0.00 -3.51 -11.12
N GLY A 170 0.87 -2.64 -10.61
CA GLY A 170 0.56 -1.83 -9.44
C GLY A 170 1.23 -0.47 -9.46
N MET A 171 0.71 0.42 -8.64
CA MET A 171 1.28 1.73 -8.38
C MET A 171 1.18 2.06 -6.90
N PHE A 172 2.12 2.84 -6.39
CA PHE A 172 1.97 3.44 -5.07
C PHE A 172 2.56 4.84 -5.00
N LEU A 173 1.95 5.65 -4.15
CA LEU A 173 2.40 6.96 -3.71
C LEU A 173 3.06 6.83 -2.34
N VAL A 174 4.26 7.36 -2.17
CA VAL A 174 4.90 7.54 -0.85
C VAL A 174 4.25 8.73 -0.14
N SER A 175 3.31 8.48 0.75
CA SER A 175 2.55 9.54 1.44
C SER A 175 3.31 10.13 2.63
N LYS A 176 4.10 9.30 3.33
CA LYS A 176 5.03 9.73 4.40
C LYS A 176 6.31 8.91 4.35
N ILE A 177 7.41 9.53 4.73
CA ILE A 177 8.71 8.87 4.83
C ILE A 177 9.51 9.45 5.99
N THR A 178 10.13 8.57 6.76
CA THR A 178 11.05 8.86 7.85
C THR A 178 12.20 7.85 7.82
N PRO A 179 13.28 8.04 8.61
CA PRO A 179 14.35 7.04 8.74
C PRO A 179 13.91 5.67 9.29
N PHE A 180 12.69 5.57 9.83
CA PHE A 180 12.17 4.37 10.50
C PHE A 180 10.89 3.81 9.88
N SER A 181 10.18 4.60 9.05
CA SER A 181 8.89 4.22 8.49
C SER A 181 8.63 4.83 7.13
N ILE A 182 7.95 4.07 6.27
CA ILE A 182 7.49 4.49 4.95
C ILE A 182 6.00 4.16 4.87
N GLN A 183 5.16 5.18 4.70
CA GLN A 183 3.74 5.00 4.45
C GLN A 183 3.48 5.15 2.96
N ILE A 184 2.70 4.22 2.40
CA ILE A 184 2.26 4.29 1.01
C ILE A 184 0.74 4.27 0.90
N GLU A 185 0.23 4.92 -0.14
CA GLU A 185 -1.09 4.67 -0.70
C GLU A 185 -0.90 3.92 -2.00
N ALA A 186 -1.59 2.81 -2.22
CA ALA A 186 -1.30 1.92 -3.33
C ALA A 186 -2.56 1.42 -4.03
N CYS A 187 -2.38 1.01 -5.28
CA CYS A 187 -3.36 0.28 -6.05
C CYS A 187 -2.72 -0.77 -6.93
N HIS A 188 -3.47 -1.82 -7.25
CA HIS A 188 -3.03 -2.86 -8.17
C HIS A 188 -4.22 -3.58 -8.80
N ILE A 189 -3.93 -4.26 -9.91
CA ILE A 189 -4.80 -5.22 -10.57
C ILE A 189 -4.05 -6.54 -10.73
N LEU A 190 -4.80 -7.63 -10.59
CA LEU A 190 -4.38 -8.96 -11.02
C LEU A 190 -4.98 -9.25 -12.39
N LEU A 191 -4.16 -9.25 -13.44
CA LEU A 191 -4.53 -9.77 -14.75
C LEU A 191 -4.15 -11.25 -14.88
#